data_AF-A0A0E4FUW4-F1
#
_entry.id   AF-A0A0E4FUW4-F1
#
_cell.length_a   1.000
_cell.length_b   1.000
_cell.length_c   1.000
_cell.angle_alpha   90.00
_cell.angle_beta   90.00
_cell.angle_gamma   90.00
#
_symmetry.space_group_name_H-M   'P 1'
#
loop_
_entity.id
_entity.type
_entity.pdbx_description
1 polymer ?
#
loop_
_entity_poly.entity_id
_entity_poly.type
_entity_poly.pdbx_seq_one_letter_code
_entity_poly.pdbx_strand_id
1 'polypeptide(L)'
;MSALFSPQFVHGRPDSWVEIAYARPGNPLNTSRIFSAHDLKAIIEFVAKANATGFNVYVGAALRKGNPPLSGRANKSHFGAARYAWIEYDAAGDHERVVAICKAQRLDPALMVVTGNTPHKRCHLYFLLAEAITNPDDLKATNSALKKLFGSDHVDDPTRVLRVGGTVNYASSAKAARGYVTEVTTVHVNRRPTAYSVQKLRALLPPDTEPDCPWAAFAKAHMPKLGKSVDELLALLDASREPHCWWISMRSAIASMVGKGWSEQAVMFACAPYASGGIYDKDVKKLFDDAVAKFGKKPEVRS
;
A
#
# COMPACT_ATOMS: atom_id res chain seq x y z
N MET A 1 -3.12 -20.94 -3.61
CA MET A 1 -4.40 -20.78 -4.34
C MET A 1 -5.61 -21.25 -3.52
N SER A 2 -5.70 -22.53 -3.13
CA SER A 2 -6.83 -23.07 -2.35
C SER A 2 -7.11 -22.36 -1.02
N ALA A 3 -6.08 -21.82 -0.36
CA ALA A 3 -6.25 -21.07 0.88
C ALA A 3 -7.00 -19.72 0.66
N LEU A 4 -6.77 -19.05 -0.47
CA LEU A 4 -7.42 -17.79 -0.81
C LEU A 4 -8.82 -18.02 -1.41
N PHE A 5 -8.97 -19.08 -2.22
CA PHE A 5 -10.20 -19.47 -2.88
C PHE A 5 -10.58 -20.90 -2.52
N SER A 6 -11.08 -21.09 -1.30
CA SER A 6 -11.53 -22.42 -0.87
C SER A 6 -12.75 -22.86 -1.69
N PRO A 7 -12.93 -24.17 -1.93
CA PRO A 7 -14.10 -24.68 -2.65
C PRO A 7 -15.42 -24.16 -2.05
N GLN A 8 -15.53 -24.14 -0.71
CA GLN A 8 -16.70 -23.61 -0.01
C GLN A 8 -16.97 -22.13 -0.34
N PHE A 9 -15.93 -21.31 -0.49
CA PHE A 9 -16.10 -19.90 -0.85
C PHE A 9 -16.51 -19.71 -2.33
N VAL A 10 -16.00 -20.56 -3.21
CA VAL A 10 -16.20 -20.44 -4.67
C VAL A 10 -17.51 -21.09 -5.13
N HIS A 11 -17.95 -22.19 -4.51
CA HIS A 11 -19.12 -22.97 -4.95
C HIS A 11 -20.40 -22.15 -5.11
N GLY A 12 -20.66 -21.19 -4.22
CA GLY A 12 -21.84 -20.31 -4.32
C GLY A 12 -21.75 -19.23 -5.40
N ARG A 13 -20.74 -19.28 -6.29
CA ARG A 13 -20.40 -18.23 -7.26
C ARG A 13 -19.98 -18.88 -8.60
N PRO A 14 -20.93 -19.49 -9.34
CA PRO A 14 -20.63 -20.29 -10.54
C PRO A 14 -19.87 -19.51 -11.62
N ASP A 15 -20.26 -18.25 -11.85
CA ASP A 15 -19.67 -17.40 -12.89
C ASP A 15 -18.46 -16.59 -12.41
N SER A 16 -17.95 -16.88 -11.22
CA SER A 16 -16.80 -16.14 -10.69
C SER A 16 -15.50 -16.58 -11.35
N TRP A 17 -14.61 -15.61 -11.51
CA TRP A 17 -13.31 -15.82 -12.11
C TRP A 17 -12.20 -15.18 -11.28
N VAL A 18 -10.98 -15.66 -11.52
CA VAL A 18 -9.75 -15.20 -10.87
C VAL A 18 -8.85 -14.58 -11.94
N GLU A 19 -8.31 -13.41 -11.62
CA GLU A 19 -7.28 -12.75 -12.41
C GLU A 19 -5.89 -13.16 -11.92
N ILE A 20 -5.04 -13.62 -12.85
CA ILE A 20 -3.61 -13.80 -12.62
C ILE A 20 -2.86 -12.75 -13.45
N ALA A 21 -2.28 -11.76 -12.78
CA ALA A 21 -1.46 -10.73 -13.42
C ALA A 21 0.02 -11.14 -13.38
N TYR A 22 0.77 -10.81 -14.43
CA TYR A 22 2.17 -11.21 -14.52
C TYR A 22 2.98 -10.22 -15.36
N ALA A 23 4.24 -10.02 -14.99
CA ALA A 23 5.16 -9.14 -15.71
C ALA A 23 6.62 -9.57 -15.47
N ARG A 24 7.49 -9.30 -16.45
CA ARG A 24 8.94 -9.42 -16.24
C ARG A 24 9.39 -8.40 -15.19
N PRO A 25 10.47 -8.68 -14.43
CA PRO A 25 10.97 -7.74 -13.44
C PRO A 25 11.30 -6.39 -14.07
N GLY A 26 10.70 -5.31 -13.56
CA GLY A 26 10.88 -3.95 -14.07
C GLY A 26 9.84 -3.51 -15.11
N ASN A 27 9.07 -4.43 -15.68
CA ASN A 27 8.03 -4.09 -16.64
C ASN A 27 6.71 -3.70 -15.93
N PRO A 28 5.87 -2.87 -16.57
CA PRO A 28 4.53 -2.55 -16.06
C PRO A 28 3.67 -3.80 -15.89
N LEU A 29 2.88 -3.85 -14.81
CA LEU A 29 1.93 -4.93 -14.54
C LEU A 29 0.58 -4.68 -15.24
N ASN A 30 0.59 -4.72 -16.57
CA ASN A 30 -0.58 -4.49 -17.45
C ASN A 30 -1.16 -5.78 -18.04
N THR A 31 -0.43 -6.89 -17.95
CA THR A 31 -0.82 -8.17 -18.54
C THR A 31 -1.45 -9.07 -17.49
N SER A 32 -2.58 -9.69 -17.83
CA SER A 32 -3.21 -10.69 -16.99
C SER A 32 -3.84 -11.81 -17.83
N ARG A 33 -4.11 -12.93 -17.18
CA ARG A 33 -4.88 -14.04 -17.70
C ARG A 33 -6.00 -14.37 -16.73
N ILE A 34 -7.15 -14.71 -17.29
CA ILE A 34 -8.38 -14.91 -16.55
C ILE A 34 -8.71 -16.40 -16.56
N PHE A 35 -9.14 -16.89 -15.40
CA PHE A 35 -9.46 -18.30 -15.18
C PHE A 35 -10.78 -18.40 -14.45
N SER A 36 -11.55 -19.46 -14.73
CA SER A 36 -12.65 -19.84 -13.86
C SER A 36 -12.13 -20.03 -12.44
N ALA A 37 -12.87 -19.52 -11.45
CA ALA A 37 -12.51 -19.71 -10.04
C ALA A 37 -12.61 -21.19 -9.61
N HIS A 38 -13.31 -22.01 -10.40
CA HIS A 38 -13.48 -23.45 -10.17
C HIS A 38 -12.34 -24.29 -10.76
N ASP A 39 -11.48 -23.72 -11.60
CA ASP A 39 -10.34 -24.42 -12.21
C ASP A 39 -9.02 -24.03 -11.55
N LEU A 40 -8.88 -24.41 -10.28
CA LEU A 40 -7.65 -24.16 -9.53
C LEU A 40 -6.42 -24.83 -10.16
N LYS A 41 -6.61 -25.95 -10.86
CA LYS A 41 -5.52 -26.68 -11.51
C LYS A 41 -4.93 -25.86 -12.65
N ALA A 42 -5.74 -25.36 -13.57
CA ALA A 42 -5.26 -24.52 -14.67
C ALA A 42 -4.57 -23.24 -14.18
N ILE A 43 -5.08 -22.65 -13.09
CA ILE A 43 -4.45 -21.49 -12.46
C ILE A 43 -3.04 -21.85 -11.95
N ILE A 44 -2.90 -22.95 -11.21
CA ILE A 44 -1.61 -23.39 -10.64
C ILE A 44 -0.61 -23.70 -11.74
N GLU A 45 -1.02 -24.44 -12.78
CA GLU A 45 -0.15 -24.78 -13.92
C GLU A 45 0.35 -23.54 -14.64
N PHE A 46 -0.54 -22.56 -14.86
CA PHE A 46 -0.16 -21.30 -15.48
C PHE A 46 0.81 -20.50 -14.60
N VAL A 47 0.52 -20.35 -13.30
CA VAL A 47 1.38 -19.61 -12.36
C VAL A 47 2.78 -20.24 -12.33
N ALA A 48 2.88 -21.56 -12.22
CA ALA A 48 4.15 -22.28 -12.19
C ALA A 48 4.94 -22.05 -13.49
N LYS A 49 4.29 -22.22 -14.65
CA LYS A 49 4.94 -22.02 -15.96
C LYS A 49 5.38 -20.58 -16.19
N ALA A 50 4.54 -19.60 -15.85
CA ALA A 50 4.86 -18.19 -16.00
C ALA A 50 6.03 -17.81 -15.08
N ASN A 51 6.04 -18.29 -13.83
CA ASN A 51 7.12 -17.97 -12.91
C ASN A 51 8.45 -18.63 -13.31
N ALA A 52 8.42 -19.88 -13.77
CA ALA A 52 9.60 -20.57 -14.28
C ALA A 52 10.23 -19.91 -15.52
N THR A 53 9.46 -19.08 -16.25
CA THR A 53 9.94 -18.33 -17.43
C THR A 53 10.39 -16.90 -17.10
N GLY A 54 10.56 -16.58 -15.82
CA GLY A 54 11.10 -15.30 -15.34
C GLY A 54 10.06 -14.20 -15.13
N PHE A 55 8.77 -14.53 -15.03
CA PHE A 55 7.74 -13.55 -14.68
C PHE A 55 7.49 -13.51 -13.17
N ASN A 56 7.32 -12.31 -12.64
CA ASN A 56 6.66 -12.10 -11.35
C ASN A 56 5.16 -12.31 -11.53
N VAL A 57 4.54 -13.09 -10.65
CA VAL A 57 3.13 -13.50 -10.77
C VAL A 57 2.32 -13.04 -9.55
N TYR A 58 1.13 -12.55 -9.83
CA TYR A 58 0.21 -11.94 -8.89
C TYR A 58 -1.19 -12.50 -9.10
N VAL A 59 -2.00 -12.52 -8.04
CA VAL A 59 -3.39 -12.97 -8.06
C VAL A 59 -4.30 -11.85 -7.56
N GLY A 60 -5.45 -11.67 -8.19
CA GLY A 60 -6.51 -10.81 -7.65
C GLY A 60 -6.92 -11.30 -6.27
N ALA A 61 -6.84 -10.47 -5.24
CA ALA A 61 -7.10 -10.91 -3.85
C ALA A 61 -8.57 -11.28 -3.57
N ALA A 62 -9.47 -10.88 -4.46
CA ALA A 62 -10.90 -11.14 -4.39
C ALA A 62 -11.37 -11.82 -5.68
N LEU A 63 -12.47 -12.57 -5.59
CA LEU A 63 -13.16 -13.11 -6.76
C LEU A 63 -13.67 -11.96 -7.62
N ARG A 64 -13.66 -12.21 -8.92
CA ARG A 64 -14.20 -11.30 -9.92
C ARG A 64 -15.52 -11.82 -10.46
N LYS A 65 -16.30 -10.92 -11.04
CA LYS A 65 -17.62 -11.21 -11.62
C LYS A 65 -17.83 -10.47 -12.94
N GLY A 66 -18.90 -10.84 -13.62
CA GLY A 66 -19.31 -10.21 -14.87
C GLY A 66 -18.38 -10.55 -16.02
N ASN A 67 -18.58 -9.85 -17.15
CA ASN A 67 -17.78 -10.08 -18.34
C ASN A 67 -16.32 -9.68 -18.08
N PRO A 68 -15.36 -10.58 -18.34
CA PRO A 68 -13.95 -10.25 -18.33
C PRO A 68 -13.61 -9.04 -19.23
N PRO A 69 -12.63 -8.20 -18.86
CA PRO A 69 -12.16 -7.17 -19.77
C PRO A 69 -11.58 -7.80 -21.04
N LEU A 70 -11.90 -7.22 -22.21
CA LEU A 70 -11.34 -7.66 -23.50
C LEU A 70 -9.82 -7.47 -23.59
N SER A 71 -9.30 -6.50 -22.84
CA SER A 71 -7.88 -6.19 -22.77
C SER A 71 -7.51 -5.59 -21.41
N GLY A 72 -6.28 -5.85 -20.97
CA GLY A 72 -5.75 -5.29 -19.73
C GLY A 72 -6.30 -5.98 -18.48
N ARG A 73 -6.32 -5.25 -17.37
CA ARG A 73 -6.65 -5.80 -16.05
C ARG A 73 -8.08 -5.52 -15.61
N ALA A 74 -8.54 -6.32 -14.65
CA ALA A 74 -9.80 -6.08 -13.95
C ALA A 74 -9.78 -4.72 -13.25
N ASN A 75 -10.92 -4.04 -13.28
CA ASN A 75 -11.21 -2.81 -12.54
C ASN A 75 -12.37 -3.02 -11.55
N LYS A 76 -12.69 -2.00 -10.74
CA LYS A 76 -13.71 -2.03 -9.69
C LYS A 76 -15.06 -2.66 -10.10
N SER A 77 -15.53 -2.49 -11.34
CA SER A 77 -16.83 -3.06 -11.78
C SER A 77 -16.83 -4.60 -11.79
N HIS A 78 -15.66 -5.21 -11.93
CA HIS A 78 -15.47 -6.65 -11.92
C HIS A 78 -15.36 -7.21 -10.51
N PHE A 79 -15.44 -6.41 -9.45
CA PHE A 79 -15.38 -6.92 -8.09
C PHE A 79 -16.57 -7.83 -7.78
N GLY A 80 -16.29 -9.10 -7.44
CA GLY A 80 -17.29 -10.11 -7.12
C GLY A 80 -17.49 -10.28 -5.62
N ALA A 81 -16.49 -10.86 -4.96
CA ALA A 81 -16.54 -11.09 -3.52
C ALA A 81 -15.14 -11.27 -2.92
N ALA A 82 -14.94 -10.78 -1.70
CA ALA A 82 -13.72 -11.00 -0.92
C ALA A 82 -14.01 -11.80 0.34
N ARG A 83 -13.27 -12.91 0.53
CA ARG A 83 -13.31 -13.72 1.76
C ARG A 83 -12.41 -13.15 2.86
N TYR A 84 -11.48 -12.29 2.47
CA TYR A 84 -10.44 -11.71 3.33
C TYR A 84 -10.38 -10.19 3.15
N ALA A 85 -10.08 -9.49 4.23
CA ALA A 85 -9.46 -8.16 4.17
C ALA A 85 -7.94 -8.32 4.21
N TRP A 86 -7.18 -7.32 3.76
CA TRP A 86 -5.72 -7.45 3.63
C TRP A 86 -4.94 -6.17 3.90
N ILE A 87 -3.66 -6.35 4.20
CA ILE A 87 -2.62 -5.32 4.25
C ILE A 87 -1.34 -5.82 3.59
N GLU A 88 -0.47 -4.92 3.16
CA GLU A 88 0.88 -5.19 2.63
C GLU A 88 1.86 -4.18 3.23
N TYR A 89 3.11 -4.60 3.45
CA TYR A 89 4.18 -3.73 3.93
C TYR A 89 5.55 -4.15 3.37
N ASP A 90 6.39 -3.15 3.08
CA ASP A 90 7.70 -3.32 2.43
C ASP A 90 8.84 -2.56 3.17
N ALA A 91 8.58 -1.70 4.15
CA ALA A 91 9.63 -0.84 4.72
C ALA A 91 10.33 -1.45 5.96
N ALA A 92 11.52 -0.93 6.26
CA ALA A 92 12.28 -1.31 7.45
C ALA A 92 11.49 -1.03 8.73
N GLY A 93 11.44 -2.01 9.65
CA GLY A 93 10.70 -1.91 10.91
C GLY A 93 9.19 -2.19 10.80
N ASP A 94 8.65 -2.36 9.58
CA ASP A 94 7.22 -2.62 9.40
C ASP A 94 6.80 -3.95 10.00
N HIS A 95 7.62 -5.00 9.84
CA HIS A 95 7.27 -6.33 10.32
C HIS A 95 7.08 -6.35 11.84
N GLU A 96 8.04 -5.78 12.58
CA GLU A 96 8.02 -5.69 14.04
C GLU A 96 6.80 -4.90 14.52
N ARG A 97 6.54 -3.76 13.87
CA ARG A 97 5.40 -2.89 14.18
C ARG A 97 4.07 -3.59 13.93
N VAL A 98 3.90 -4.26 12.79
CA VAL A 98 2.68 -5.01 12.45
C VAL A 98 2.47 -6.17 13.42
N VAL A 99 3.51 -6.91 13.77
CA VAL A 99 3.43 -8.00 14.76
C VAL A 99 3.01 -7.47 16.14
N ALA A 100 3.57 -6.34 16.57
CA ALA A 100 3.20 -5.70 17.84
C ALA A 100 1.72 -5.28 17.86
N ILE A 101 1.23 -4.66 16.78
CA ILE A 101 -0.17 -4.25 16.66
C ILE A 101 -1.09 -5.48 16.64
N CYS A 102 -0.74 -6.54 15.90
CA CYS A 102 -1.51 -7.78 15.89
C CYS A 102 -1.66 -8.35 17.31
N LYS A 103 -0.57 -8.38 18.10
CA LYS A 103 -0.61 -8.84 19.50
C LYS A 103 -1.50 -7.93 20.36
N ALA A 104 -1.31 -6.62 20.29
CA ALA A 104 -2.06 -5.65 21.10
C ALA A 104 -3.57 -5.69 20.80
N GLN A 105 -3.93 -5.78 19.52
CA GLN A 105 -5.33 -5.80 19.06
C GLN A 105 -5.94 -7.21 19.02
N ARG A 106 -5.17 -8.23 19.42
CA ARG A 106 -5.56 -9.66 19.32
C ARG A 106 -6.06 -10.01 17.91
N LEU A 107 -5.36 -9.50 16.91
CA LEU A 107 -5.57 -9.80 15.51
C LEU A 107 -4.67 -10.95 15.07
N ASP A 108 -5.29 -11.91 14.38
CA ASP A 108 -4.67 -13.15 13.94
C ASP A 108 -4.91 -13.30 12.43
N PRO A 109 -3.89 -13.03 11.60
CA PRO A 109 -3.98 -13.24 10.17
C PRO A 109 -4.26 -14.71 9.86
N ALA A 110 -5.24 -14.94 8.99
CA ALA A 110 -5.54 -16.27 8.49
C ALA A 110 -4.48 -16.78 7.52
N LEU A 111 -3.91 -15.87 6.73
CA LEU A 111 -2.85 -16.14 5.78
C LEU A 111 -1.79 -15.04 5.87
N MET A 112 -0.54 -15.45 5.77
CA MET A 112 0.60 -14.56 5.58
C MET A 112 1.38 -15.06 4.39
N VAL A 113 1.68 -14.15 3.46
CA VAL A 113 2.62 -14.43 2.39
C VAL A 113 3.84 -13.56 2.62
N VAL A 114 5.00 -14.19 2.82
CA VAL A 114 6.28 -13.48 2.87
C VAL A 114 6.72 -13.25 1.45
N THR A 115 6.75 -11.99 1.05
CA THR A 115 7.06 -11.56 -0.32
C THR A 115 8.56 -11.38 -0.53
N GLY A 116 9.32 -11.32 0.57
CA GLY A 116 10.76 -11.48 0.63
C GLY A 116 11.32 -11.07 2.00
N ASN A 117 12.60 -11.36 2.22
CA ASN A 117 13.32 -11.16 3.47
C ASN A 117 14.47 -10.15 3.36
N THR A 118 14.94 -9.87 2.13
CA THR A 118 16.06 -8.95 1.90
C THR A 118 15.60 -7.74 1.10
N PRO A 119 15.91 -6.50 1.53
CA PRO A 119 16.76 -6.10 2.66
C PRO A 119 16.10 -6.21 4.05
N HIS A 120 14.79 -6.40 4.10
CA HIS A 120 14.03 -6.64 5.33
C HIS A 120 12.84 -7.53 5.01
N LYS A 121 12.16 -8.02 6.05
CA LYS A 121 11.00 -8.90 5.91
C LYS A 121 9.76 -8.13 5.47
N ARG A 122 9.14 -8.62 4.39
CA ARG A 122 8.04 -7.98 3.67
C ARG A 122 6.93 -8.98 3.54
N CYS A 123 5.71 -8.59 3.86
CA CYS A 123 4.59 -9.50 3.81
C CYS A 123 3.31 -8.80 3.34
N HIS A 124 2.37 -9.62 2.90
CA HIS A 124 0.95 -9.27 2.92
C HIS A 124 0.21 -10.25 3.81
N LEU A 125 -0.70 -9.70 4.61
CA LEU A 125 -1.51 -10.42 5.59
C LEU A 125 -2.97 -10.41 5.14
N TYR A 126 -3.66 -11.53 5.38
CA TYR A 126 -5.07 -11.68 5.09
C TYR A 126 -5.82 -11.99 6.38
N PHE A 127 -6.84 -11.20 6.69
CA PHE A 127 -7.72 -11.41 7.84
C PHE A 127 -9.02 -12.05 7.35
N LEU A 128 -9.37 -13.22 7.90
CA LEU A 128 -10.57 -13.93 7.50
C LEU A 128 -11.80 -13.14 7.94
N LEU A 129 -12.73 -12.89 7.03
CA LEU A 129 -13.97 -12.20 7.37
C LEU A 129 -14.99 -13.19 7.97
N ALA A 130 -15.93 -12.75 8.80
CA ALA A 130 -17.05 -13.62 9.22
C ALA A 130 -17.94 -13.93 8.01
N GLU A 131 -18.19 -12.91 7.19
CA GLU A 131 -18.97 -12.97 5.96
C GLU A 131 -18.16 -12.39 4.80
N ALA A 132 -18.39 -12.92 3.59
CA ALA A 132 -17.72 -12.39 2.42
C ALA A 132 -18.28 -11.02 2.05
N ILE A 133 -17.41 -10.06 1.77
CA ILE A 133 -17.82 -8.73 1.30
C ILE A 133 -18.09 -8.80 -0.21
N THR A 134 -19.27 -8.35 -0.64
CA THR A 134 -19.69 -8.29 -2.06
C THR A 134 -19.81 -6.86 -2.59
N ASN A 135 -19.77 -5.86 -1.71
CA ASN A 135 -19.68 -4.45 -2.07
C ASN A 135 -18.21 -3.99 -2.11
N PRO A 136 -17.68 -3.49 -3.24
CA PRO A 136 -16.29 -3.05 -3.33
C PRO A 136 -15.98 -1.87 -2.40
N ASP A 137 -16.91 -0.95 -2.17
CA ASP A 137 -16.66 0.19 -1.29
C ASP A 137 -16.54 -0.24 0.16
N ASP A 138 -17.27 -1.30 0.54
CA ASP A 138 -17.13 -1.87 1.87
C ASP A 138 -15.76 -2.51 2.10
N LEU A 139 -15.24 -3.19 1.09
CA LEU A 139 -13.91 -3.78 1.18
C LEU A 139 -12.84 -2.68 1.24
N LYS A 140 -12.98 -1.64 0.41
CA LYS A 140 -12.06 -0.50 0.43
C LYS A 140 -12.02 0.19 1.78
N ALA A 141 -13.17 0.46 2.38
CA ALA A 141 -13.25 1.06 3.71
C ALA A 141 -12.62 0.15 4.78
N THR A 142 -12.85 -1.16 4.70
CA THR A 142 -12.26 -2.13 5.64
C THR A 142 -10.73 -2.20 5.51
N ASN A 143 -10.20 -2.32 4.29
CA ASN A 143 -8.75 -2.32 4.07
C ASN A 143 -8.12 -0.98 4.40
N SER A 144 -8.84 0.14 4.19
CA SER A 144 -8.37 1.47 4.59
C SER A 144 -8.27 1.62 6.11
N ALA A 145 -9.23 1.07 6.86
CA ALA A 145 -9.18 1.03 8.32
C ALA A 145 -7.98 0.21 8.81
N LEU A 146 -7.78 -0.99 8.25
CA LEU A 146 -6.60 -1.80 8.56
C LEU A 146 -5.31 -1.08 8.18
N LYS A 147 -5.25 -0.43 7.02
CA LYS A 147 -4.09 0.36 6.59
C LYS A 147 -3.76 1.47 7.59
N LYS A 148 -4.75 2.23 8.07
CA LYS A 148 -4.55 3.29 9.08
C LYS A 148 -4.07 2.70 10.40
N LEU A 149 -4.72 1.64 10.89
CA LEU A 149 -4.31 0.93 12.12
C LEU A 149 -2.86 0.44 12.02
N PHE A 150 -2.51 -0.21 10.91
CA PHE A 150 -1.23 -0.85 10.71
C PHE A 150 -0.21 0.03 10.00
N GLY A 151 -0.44 1.33 9.77
CA GLY A 151 0.46 2.19 8.99
C GLY A 151 1.08 1.49 7.76
N SER A 152 0.26 0.76 7.00
CA SER A 152 0.72 -0.16 5.94
C SER A 152 0.68 0.51 4.56
N ASP A 153 1.13 -0.19 3.52
CA ASP A 153 1.13 0.33 2.16
C ASP A 153 -0.29 0.59 1.64
N HIS A 154 -0.40 1.47 0.63
CA HIS A 154 -1.65 1.78 -0.05
C HIS A 154 -2.13 0.62 -0.94
N VAL A 155 -2.69 -0.41 -0.32
CA VAL A 155 -3.25 -1.59 -1.00
C VAL A 155 -4.74 -1.79 -0.77
N ASP A 156 -5.45 -0.71 -0.43
CA ASP A 156 -6.86 -0.72 -0.08
C ASP A 156 -7.84 -0.94 -1.26
N ASP A 157 -7.36 -0.93 -2.51
CA ASP A 157 -8.20 -1.13 -3.69
C ASP A 157 -8.86 -2.55 -3.74
N PRO A 158 -10.18 -2.68 -3.94
CA PRO A 158 -10.88 -3.97 -3.98
C PRO A 158 -10.45 -4.91 -5.11
N THR A 159 -9.86 -4.35 -6.16
CA THR A 159 -9.32 -5.07 -7.31
C THR A 159 -7.80 -5.21 -7.29
N ARG A 160 -7.19 -5.01 -6.12
CA ARG A 160 -5.78 -5.24 -5.90
C ARG A 160 -5.39 -6.68 -6.29
N VAL A 161 -4.25 -6.78 -6.98
CA VAL A 161 -3.52 -8.02 -7.18
C VAL A 161 -2.36 -8.05 -6.20
N LEU A 162 -2.12 -9.20 -5.59
CA LEU A 162 -1.06 -9.43 -4.60
C LEU A 162 -0.22 -10.62 -5.04
N ARG A 163 1.01 -10.74 -4.54
CA ARG A 163 1.96 -11.76 -5.01
C ARG A 163 1.46 -13.17 -4.70
N VAL A 164 1.70 -14.11 -5.62
CA VAL A 164 1.39 -15.52 -5.37
C VAL A 164 2.53 -16.15 -4.57
N GLY A 165 2.25 -16.59 -3.34
CA GLY A 165 3.24 -17.30 -2.54
C GLY A 165 3.61 -18.67 -3.12
N GLY A 166 4.85 -19.11 -2.89
CA GLY A 166 5.43 -20.30 -3.50
C GLY A 166 6.06 -20.05 -4.88
N THR A 167 6.14 -18.78 -5.31
CA THR A 167 6.80 -18.37 -6.56
C THR A 167 8.09 -17.61 -6.29
N VAL A 168 9.00 -17.61 -7.26
CA VAL A 168 10.21 -16.77 -7.26
C VAL A 168 9.81 -15.32 -7.51
N ASN A 169 10.14 -14.43 -6.58
CA ASN A 169 10.05 -12.99 -6.75
C ASN A 169 11.36 -12.49 -7.38
N TYR A 170 11.36 -12.23 -8.67
CA TYR A 170 12.50 -11.69 -9.41
C TYR A 170 12.67 -10.20 -9.13
N ALA A 171 13.84 -9.81 -8.62
CA ALA A 171 14.18 -8.40 -8.42
C ALA A 171 14.41 -7.71 -9.77
N SER A 172 13.83 -6.53 -9.96
CA SER A 172 14.23 -5.63 -11.05
C SER A 172 15.57 -4.98 -10.74
N SER A 173 16.27 -4.48 -11.76
CA SER A 173 17.54 -3.75 -11.56
C SER A 173 17.38 -2.57 -10.58
N ALA A 174 16.26 -1.85 -10.64
CA ALA A 174 15.96 -0.76 -9.72
C ALA A 174 15.70 -1.22 -8.27
N LYS A 175 15.10 -2.41 -8.07
CA LYS A 175 14.95 -3.01 -6.74
C LYS A 175 16.31 -3.55 -6.26
N ALA A 176 17.11 -4.19 -7.12
CA ALA A 176 18.44 -4.68 -6.79
C ALA A 176 19.38 -3.56 -6.32
N ALA A 177 19.33 -2.40 -6.97
CA ALA A 177 20.08 -1.20 -6.55
C ALA A 177 19.71 -0.70 -5.13
N ARG A 178 18.54 -1.10 -4.60
CA ARG A 178 18.10 -0.82 -3.22
C ARG A 178 18.31 -2.00 -2.27
N GLY A 179 19.11 -3.00 -2.65
CA GLY A 179 19.44 -4.16 -1.82
C GLY A 179 18.44 -5.31 -1.86
N TYR A 180 17.41 -5.24 -2.71
CA TYR A 180 16.46 -6.33 -2.87
C TYR A 180 17.06 -7.46 -3.71
N VAL A 181 16.76 -8.71 -3.37
CA VAL A 181 17.25 -9.88 -4.11
C VAL A 181 16.11 -10.68 -4.74
N THR A 182 16.47 -11.52 -5.71
CA THR A 182 15.57 -12.55 -6.21
C THR A 182 15.46 -13.65 -5.17
N GLU A 183 14.24 -13.94 -4.71
CA GLU A 183 14.01 -14.92 -3.63
C GLU A 183 12.64 -15.59 -3.75
N VAL A 184 12.49 -16.77 -3.17
CA VAL A 184 11.22 -17.50 -3.17
C VAL A 184 10.29 -16.92 -2.11
N THR A 185 9.06 -16.65 -2.52
CA THR A 185 7.98 -16.26 -1.60
C THR A 185 7.44 -17.47 -0.85
N THR A 186 7.06 -17.29 0.41
CA THR A 186 6.51 -18.36 1.24
C THR A 186 5.08 -18.04 1.68
N VAL A 187 4.33 -19.09 2.02
CA VAL A 187 2.96 -18.98 2.54
C VAL A 187 2.91 -19.63 3.91
N HIS A 188 2.33 -18.91 4.87
CA HIS A 188 1.93 -19.43 6.16
C HIS A 188 0.40 -19.38 6.24
N VAL A 189 -0.20 -20.53 6.54
CA VAL A 189 -1.64 -20.69 6.67
C VAL A 189 -1.96 -21.01 8.12
N ASN A 190 -2.75 -20.15 8.76
CA ASN A 190 -3.35 -20.49 10.03
C ASN A 190 -4.53 -21.44 9.76
N ARG A 191 -4.45 -22.67 10.28
CA ARG A 191 -5.47 -23.70 10.07
C ARG A 191 -6.74 -23.48 10.89
N ARG A 192 -6.69 -22.62 11.90
CA ARG A 192 -7.82 -22.27 12.78
C ARG A 192 -7.88 -20.75 12.96
N PRO A 193 -8.07 -20.00 11.86
CA PRO A 193 -8.03 -18.55 11.91
C PRO A 193 -9.25 -17.98 12.63
N THR A 194 -9.06 -16.87 13.32
CA THR A 194 -10.18 -16.08 13.81
C THR A 194 -10.90 -15.41 12.64
N ALA A 195 -12.23 -15.51 12.61
CA ALA A 195 -13.05 -14.78 11.66
C ALA A 195 -13.49 -13.44 12.26
N TYR A 196 -13.41 -12.37 11.47
CA TYR A 196 -13.68 -11.00 11.92
C TYR A 196 -14.88 -10.39 11.20
N SER A 197 -15.80 -9.78 11.94
CA SER A 197 -16.82 -8.93 11.31
C SER A 197 -16.18 -7.66 10.76
N VAL A 198 -16.79 -7.10 9.71
CA VAL A 198 -16.35 -5.83 9.10
C VAL A 198 -16.41 -4.69 10.12
N GLN A 199 -17.46 -4.67 10.94
CA GLN A 199 -17.66 -3.69 12.01
C GLN A 199 -16.52 -3.76 13.02
N LYS A 200 -16.13 -4.97 13.45
CA LYS A 200 -15.00 -5.14 14.37
C LYS A 200 -13.72 -4.59 13.75
N LEU A 201 -13.38 -4.96 12.51
CA LEU A 201 -12.14 -4.49 11.89
C LEU A 201 -12.12 -2.96 11.69
N ARG A 202 -13.26 -2.35 11.34
CA ARG A 202 -13.37 -0.90 11.19
C ARG A 202 -13.33 -0.15 12.52
N ALA A 203 -13.86 -0.73 13.59
CA ALA A 203 -13.86 -0.15 14.92
C ALA A 203 -12.50 -0.20 15.63
N LEU A 204 -11.51 -0.92 15.07
CA LEU A 204 -10.13 -0.94 15.58
C LEU A 204 -9.34 0.30 15.20
N LEU A 205 -9.91 1.20 14.40
CA LEU A 205 -9.38 2.53 14.27
C LEU A 205 -9.32 3.14 15.67
N PRO A 206 -8.13 3.59 16.14
CA PRO A 206 -8.14 4.46 17.29
C PRO A 206 -9.08 5.63 16.96
N PRO A 207 -9.86 6.15 17.95
CA PRO A 207 -10.44 7.48 17.79
C PRO A 207 -9.32 8.44 17.35
N ASP A 208 -9.66 9.56 16.72
CA ASP A 208 -8.67 10.60 16.36
C ASP A 208 -8.13 11.27 17.63
N THR A 209 -7.39 10.49 18.41
CA THR A 209 -6.62 10.84 19.59
C THR A 209 -5.20 10.44 19.25
N GLU A 210 -4.30 11.42 19.26
CA GLU A 210 -2.86 11.17 19.14
C GLU A 210 -2.49 10.03 20.10
N PRO A 211 -1.85 8.94 19.61
CA PRO A 211 -1.53 7.82 20.46
C PRO A 211 -0.46 8.27 21.46
N ASP A 212 -0.83 8.28 22.74
CA ASP A 212 0.09 8.50 23.85
C ASP A 212 1.03 7.29 23.92
N CYS A 213 2.19 7.47 23.30
CA CYS A 213 3.10 6.41 22.95
C CYS A 213 4.34 6.53 23.84
N PRO A 214 4.59 5.58 24.77
CA PRO A 214 5.69 5.67 25.73
C PRO A 214 7.08 5.72 25.08
N TRP A 215 7.19 5.35 23.80
CA TRP A 215 8.42 5.39 23.02
C TRP A 215 8.50 6.58 22.05
N ALA A 216 7.48 7.46 21.99
CA ALA A 216 7.49 8.65 21.16
C ALA A 216 8.66 9.58 21.50
N ALA A 217 9.01 9.70 22.78
CA ALA A 217 10.18 10.46 23.23
C ALA A 217 11.50 9.89 22.70
N PHE A 218 11.63 8.56 22.63
CA PHE A 218 12.82 7.87 22.12
C PHE A 218 12.96 8.01 20.60
N ALA A 219 11.85 7.83 19.86
CA ALA A 219 11.82 7.98 18.41
C ALA A 219 12.08 9.43 17.96
N LYS A 220 11.56 10.42 18.70
CA LYS A 220 11.82 11.86 18.48
C LYS A 220 13.30 12.24 18.69
N ALA A 221 14.01 11.52 19.56
CA ALA A 221 15.40 11.79 19.90
C ALA A 221 16.42 11.11 18.95
N HIS A 222 16.08 10.00 18.29
CA HIS A 222 17.08 9.14 17.64
C HIS A 222 16.82 8.75 16.18
N MET A 223 15.68 9.12 15.58
CA MET A 223 15.43 8.86 14.14
C MET A 223 15.73 10.09 13.27
N PRO A 224 16.30 9.92 12.06
CA PRO A 224 16.37 11.00 11.09
C PRO A 224 14.96 11.47 10.76
N LYS A 225 14.70 12.77 10.89
CA LYS A 225 13.36 13.38 10.77
C LYS A 225 12.69 12.95 9.46
N LEU A 226 11.70 12.05 9.55
CA LEU A 226 10.74 11.85 8.48
C LEU A 226 10.11 13.23 8.18
N GLY A 227 9.99 13.58 6.90
CA GLY A 227 9.38 14.84 6.49
C GLY A 227 7.99 15.02 7.09
N LYS A 228 7.59 16.27 7.34
CA LYS A 228 6.32 16.62 8.02
C LYS A 228 5.13 15.96 7.35
N SER A 229 4.20 15.39 8.12
CA SER A 229 2.91 14.84 7.69
C SER A 229 2.03 15.90 6.99
N VAL A 230 0.90 15.48 6.40
CA VAL A 230 -0.04 16.40 5.75
C VAL A 230 -0.66 17.36 6.76
N ASP A 231 -1.00 16.89 7.96
CA ASP A 231 -1.58 17.71 9.02
C ASP A 231 -0.56 18.73 9.56
N GLU A 232 0.72 18.34 9.68
CA GLU A 232 1.80 19.29 10.05
C GLU A 232 2.07 20.33 8.96
N LEU A 233 1.84 19.99 7.68
CA LEU A 233 1.91 20.96 6.58
C LEU A 233 0.76 21.96 6.65
N LEU A 234 -0.46 21.48 6.90
CA LEU A 234 -1.63 22.33 7.08
C LEU A 234 -1.49 23.24 8.30
N ALA A 235 -1.02 22.72 9.43
CA ALA A 235 -0.77 23.51 10.64
C ALA A 235 0.29 24.60 10.40
N LEU A 236 1.32 24.34 9.58
CA LEU A 236 2.28 25.37 9.20
C LEU A 236 1.67 26.43 8.27
N LEU A 237 0.82 26.04 7.33
CA LEU A 237 0.12 27.00 6.47
C LEU A 237 -0.87 27.83 7.27
N ASP A 238 -1.60 27.23 8.22
CA ASP A 238 -2.49 27.96 9.11
C ASP A 238 -1.71 28.91 10.03
N ALA A 239 -0.60 28.45 10.61
CA ALA A 239 0.29 29.28 11.42
C ALA A 239 0.97 30.40 10.60
N SER A 240 1.00 30.33 9.27
CA SER A 240 1.50 31.45 8.46
C SER A 240 0.52 32.62 8.42
N ARG A 241 -0.74 32.44 8.85
CA ARG A 241 -1.74 33.52 8.94
C ARG A 241 -1.51 34.42 10.15
N GLU A 242 -0.79 33.93 11.16
CA GLU A 242 -0.47 34.71 12.35
C GLU A 242 0.55 35.81 12.02
N PRO A 243 0.32 37.07 12.49
CA PRO A 243 1.28 38.15 12.32
C PRO A 243 2.69 37.74 12.79
N HIS A 244 3.71 38.06 12.00
CA HIS A 244 5.12 37.74 12.25
C HIS A 244 5.53 36.25 12.13
N CYS A 245 4.60 35.32 11.94
CA CYS A 245 4.90 33.90 11.76
C CYS A 245 4.97 33.47 10.28
N TRP A 246 4.47 34.32 9.37
CA TRP A 246 4.33 34.02 7.94
C TRP A 246 5.59 33.40 7.32
N TRP A 247 6.73 34.08 7.40
CA TRP A 247 7.97 33.65 6.74
C TRP A 247 8.49 32.28 7.23
N ILE A 248 8.49 32.07 8.54
CA ILE A 248 9.07 30.86 9.15
C ILE A 248 8.21 29.64 8.83
N SER A 249 6.88 29.80 8.95
CA SER A 249 5.94 28.70 8.73
C SER A 249 5.80 28.37 7.24
N MET A 250 5.68 29.39 6.38
CA MET A 250 5.59 29.24 4.93
C MET A 250 6.84 28.56 4.36
N ARG A 251 8.04 29.03 4.72
CA ARG A 251 9.31 28.41 4.33
C ARG A 251 9.39 26.94 4.76
N SER A 252 8.94 26.64 5.97
CA SER A 252 9.00 25.30 6.56
C SER A 252 8.03 24.31 5.91
N ALA A 253 6.89 24.81 5.41
CA ALA A 253 5.92 24.05 4.64
C ALA A 253 6.46 23.76 3.23
N ILE A 254 6.94 24.79 2.53
CA ILE A 254 7.51 24.69 1.17
C ILE A 254 8.71 23.73 1.13
N ALA A 255 9.65 23.84 2.07
CA ALA A 255 10.80 22.93 2.16
C ALA A 255 10.39 21.46 2.30
N SER A 256 9.31 21.19 3.03
CA SER A 256 8.77 19.84 3.22
C SER A 256 8.05 19.33 1.96
N MET A 257 7.27 20.18 1.28
CA MET A 257 6.63 19.82 0.01
C MET A 257 7.67 19.53 -1.09
N VAL A 258 8.71 20.37 -1.22
CA VAL A 258 9.82 20.15 -2.16
C VAL A 258 10.60 18.88 -1.81
N GLY A 259 10.89 18.63 -0.53
CA GLY A 259 11.54 17.40 -0.08
C GLY A 259 10.73 16.12 -0.37
N LYS A 260 9.40 16.26 -0.53
CA LYS A 260 8.48 15.19 -0.95
C LYS A 260 8.28 15.11 -2.47
N GLY A 261 8.97 15.95 -3.25
CA GLY A 261 8.91 15.94 -4.71
C GLY A 261 7.66 16.59 -5.30
N TRP A 262 7.01 17.52 -4.59
CA TRP A 262 5.88 18.28 -5.14
C TRP A 262 6.34 19.18 -6.28
N SER A 263 5.54 19.29 -7.34
CA SER A 263 5.81 20.20 -8.46
C SER A 263 5.64 21.66 -8.02
N GLU A 264 6.31 22.58 -8.70
CA GLU A 264 6.18 24.02 -8.47
C GLU A 264 4.70 24.45 -8.45
N GLN A 265 3.92 24.07 -9.47
CA GLN A 265 2.50 24.39 -9.55
C GLN A 265 1.71 23.89 -8.33
N ALA A 266 1.98 22.66 -7.87
CA ALA A 266 1.29 22.10 -6.70
C ALA A 266 1.64 22.86 -5.40
N VAL A 267 2.89 23.28 -5.24
CA VAL A 267 3.32 24.11 -4.10
C VAL A 267 2.66 25.49 -4.15
N MET A 268 2.67 26.14 -5.32
CA MET A 268 2.04 27.46 -5.49
C MET A 268 0.53 27.42 -5.20
N PHE A 269 -0.18 26.39 -5.69
CA PHE A 269 -1.61 26.21 -5.41
C PHE A 269 -1.89 25.98 -3.92
N ALA A 270 -1.06 25.20 -3.22
CA ALA A 270 -1.24 24.92 -1.80
C ALA A 270 -0.99 26.16 -0.92
N CYS A 271 -0.04 27.00 -1.30
CA CYS A 271 0.32 28.21 -0.55
C CYS A 271 -0.54 29.43 -0.88
N ALA A 272 -1.23 29.44 -2.02
CA ALA A 272 -1.99 30.60 -2.49
C ALA A 272 -3.05 31.14 -1.51
N PRO A 273 -3.81 30.32 -0.77
CA PRO A 273 -4.77 30.83 0.23
C PRO A 273 -4.13 31.54 1.44
N TYR A 274 -2.80 31.49 1.53
CA TYR A 274 -2.01 31.93 2.68
C TYR A 274 -0.98 33.01 2.29
N ALA A 275 -1.01 33.48 1.05
CA ALA A 275 -0.05 34.42 0.50
C ALA A 275 -0.78 35.61 -0.17
N SER A 276 -0.29 36.82 0.04
CA SER A 276 -0.95 38.05 -0.40
C SER A 276 -1.04 38.16 -1.92
N GLY A 277 -0.10 37.56 -2.66
CA GLY A 277 -0.08 37.48 -4.12
C GLY A 277 -0.79 36.24 -4.69
N GLY A 278 -1.44 35.43 -3.85
CA GLY A 278 -2.13 34.20 -4.28
C GLY A 278 -1.19 33.23 -5.01
N ILE A 279 -1.65 32.66 -6.13
CA ILE A 279 -0.86 31.70 -6.93
C ILE A 279 0.37 32.32 -7.61
N TYR A 280 0.48 33.65 -7.66
CA TYR A 280 1.58 34.39 -8.29
C TYR A 280 2.46 35.11 -7.27
N ASP A 281 2.37 34.72 -6.00
CA ASP A 281 3.12 35.36 -4.92
C ASP A 281 4.64 35.20 -5.10
N LYS A 282 5.34 36.33 -5.20
CA LYS A 282 6.78 36.38 -5.48
C LYS A 282 7.62 35.86 -4.31
N ASP A 283 7.13 36.00 -3.08
CA ASP A 283 7.83 35.53 -1.89
C ASP A 283 7.69 34.02 -1.74
N VAL A 284 6.52 33.46 -2.06
CA VAL A 284 6.32 32.00 -2.16
C VAL A 284 7.20 31.39 -3.25
N LYS A 285 7.26 32.02 -4.43
CA LYS A 285 8.14 31.58 -5.54
C LYS A 285 9.62 31.58 -5.12
N LYS A 286 10.07 32.63 -4.45
CA LYS A 286 11.44 32.72 -3.94
C LYS A 286 11.75 31.61 -2.93
N LEU A 287 10.84 31.34 -1.99
CA LEU A 287 11.00 30.26 -1.00
C LEU A 287 11.04 28.87 -1.64
N PHE A 288 10.28 28.66 -2.72
CA PHE A 288 10.33 27.44 -3.51
C PHE A 288 11.69 27.27 -4.19
N ASP A 289 12.20 28.31 -4.86
CA ASP A 289 13.50 28.27 -5.54
C ASP A 289 14.65 28.00 -4.54
N ASP A 290 14.61 28.65 -3.37
CA ASP A 290 15.58 28.44 -2.29
C ASP A 290 15.52 26.99 -1.76
N ALA A 291 14.33 26.41 -1.65
CA ALA A 291 14.15 25.01 -1.26
C ALA A 291 14.65 24.03 -2.34
N VAL A 292 14.37 24.29 -3.61
CA VAL A 292 14.86 23.48 -4.73
C VAL A 292 16.39 23.55 -4.83
N ALA A 293 17.01 24.72 -4.64
CA ALA A 293 18.47 24.85 -4.62
C ALA A 293 19.10 24.03 -3.47
N LYS A 294 18.41 23.97 -2.32
CA LYS A 294 18.88 23.25 -1.13
C LYS A 294 18.65 21.74 -1.18
N PHE A 295 17.54 21.30 -1.75
CA PHE A 295 17.08 19.90 -1.71
C PHE A 295 17.06 19.21 -3.09
N GLY A 296 17.30 19.94 -4.18
CA GLY A 296 17.16 19.49 -5.57
C GLY A 296 18.38 18.82 -6.21
N LYS A 297 19.46 18.51 -5.48
CA LYS A 297 20.52 17.65 -6.02
C LYS A 297 20.06 16.20 -6.12
N LYS A 298 19.73 15.76 -7.34
CA LYS A 298 19.79 14.34 -7.75
C LYS A 298 21.26 13.86 -7.74
N PRO A 299 21.53 12.55 -7.55
CA PRO A 299 22.88 12.00 -7.68
C PRO A 299 23.45 12.24 -9.08
N GLU A 300 24.73 12.60 -9.16
CA GLU A 300 25.47 12.81 -10.41
C GLU A 300 25.38 11.59 -11.32
N VAL A 301 24.93 11.80 -12.56
CA VAL A 301 25.10 10.84 -13.64
C VAL A 301 26.54 11.01 -14.14
N ARG A 302 27.38 10.00 -13.95
CA ARG A 302 28.66 9.89 -14.65
C ARG A 302 28.39 9.77 -16.15
N SER A 303 28.91 10.72 -16.93
CA SER A 303 29.32 10.47 -18.33
C SER A 303 30.66 9.76 -18.34
#